data_AF-A0A6B3BZX5-F1
#
_entry.id   AF-A0A6B3BZX5-F1
#
_cell.length_a   1.000
_cell.length_b   1.000
_cell.length_c   1.000
_cell.angle_alpha   90.00
_cell.angle_beta   90.00
_cell.angle_gamma   90.00
#
_symmetry.space_group_name_H-M   'P 1'
#
loop_
_entity.id
_entity.type
_entity.pdbx_description
1 polymer ?
#
loop_
_entity_poly.entity_id
_entity_poly.type
_entity_poly.pdbx_seq_one_letter_code
_entity_poly.pdbx_strand_id
1 'polypeptide(L)'
;MTHDMDLNEAATRLESHIRDWRAEGLQVSDGLWAADVTALEVRITSPAWAGQLVVQLYGAGRAHVFLLVKAGFVQERHRVSSLDAWSALLTESVARASRVRLVQARLLTSTCTTGWLDWIHGELWLLPEGLLRIRSGFMTTVANSYSSGSGPTARDPYRLIAHDPATVLAAHPTNKLIPFAEMATARLHGGVTTSGLEVVMTDGTRHKLLWASWDPARRLLRERLLPLLGARLTH
;
A
#
# COMPACT_ATOMS: atom_id res chain seq x y z
N MET A 1 3.20 10.47 33.20
CA MET A 1 3.96 11.65 32.76
C MET A 1 4.56 11.32 31.41
N THR A 2 4.07 11.92 30.33
CA THR A 2 4.77 11.88 29.04
C THR A 2 6.01 12.75 29.18
N HIS A 3 7.20 12.17 29.07
CA HIS A 3 8.40 12.97 28.86
C HIS A 3 8.25 13.63 27.48
N ASP A 4 8.35 14.95 27.47
CA ASP A 4 8.46 15.69 26.21
C ASP A 4 9.75 15.26 25.51
N MET A 5 9.67 15.12 24.20
CA MET A 5 10.79 14.79 23.34
C MET A 5 11.73 15.98 23.27
N ASP A 6 13.01 15.78 23.58
CA ASP A 6 14.03 16.79 23.35
C ASP A 6 14.29 16.93 21.84
N LEU A 7 13.70 17.97 21.25
CA LEU A 7 13.83 18.23 19.82
C LEU A 7 15.24 18.66 19.42
N ASN A 8 16.04 19.22 20.33
CA ASN A 8 17.42 19.59 20.03
C ASN A 8 18.29 18.34 19.93
N GLU A 9 18.15 17.40 20.86
CA GLU A 9 18.87 16.12 20.77
C GLU A 9 18.39 15.29 19.56
N ALA A 10 17.08 15.33 19.26
CA ALA A 10 16.54 14.73 18.04
C ALA A 10 17.12 15.36 16.76
N ALA A 11 17.37 16.68 16.75
CA ALA A 11 18.01 17.38 15.65
C ALA A 11 19.45 16.89 15.44
N THR A 12 20.25 16.77 16.51
CA THR A 12 21.62 16.26 16.42
C THR A 12 21.67 14.84 15.86
N ARG A 13 20.74 13.96 16.26
CA ARG A 13 20.65 12.61 15.67
C ARG A 13 20.26 12.64 14.20
N LEU A 14 19.30 13.49 13.84
CA LEU A 14 18.90 13.70 12.46
C LEU A 14 20.08 14.18 11.60
N GLU A 15 20.89 15.12 12.07
CA GLU A 15 22.09 15.59 11.36
C GLU A 15 23.09 14.45 11.06
N SER A 16 23.24 13.50 11.99
CA SER A 16 24.07 12.32 11.72
C SER A 16 23.51 11.50 10.56
N HIS A 17 22.21 11.20 10.57
CA HIS A 17 21.55 10.49 9.47
C HIS A 17 21.64 11.26 8.13
N ILE A 18 21.48 12.58 8.15
CA ILE A 18 21.58 13.42 6.94
C ILE A 18 22.94 13.26 6.27
N ARG A 19 24.03 13.23 7.05
CA ARG A 19 25.38 13.02 6.50
C ARG A 19 25.51 11.66 5.83
N ASP A 20 25.03 10.60 6.48
CA ASP A 20 25.10 9.23 5.95
C ASP A 20 24.28 9.10 4.65
N TRP A 21 23.05 9.61 4.65
CA TRP A 21 22.18 9.60 3.47
C TRP A 21 22.74 10.40 2.29
N ARG A 22 23.38 11.55 2.55
CA ARG A 22 24.06 12.32 1.50
C ARG A 22 25.25 11.55 0.92
N ALA A 23 26.00 10.82 1.76
CA ALA A 23 27.08 9.95 1.29
C ALA A 23 26.55 8.79 0.42
N GLU A 24 25.33 8.32 0.67
CA GLU A 24 24.61 7.35 -0.17
C GLU A 24 23.99 7.97 -1.45
N GLY A 25 24.14 9.28 -1.66
CA GLY A 25 23.63 9.99 -2.85
C GLY A 25 22.19 10.46 -2.75
N LEU A 26 21.57 10.44 -1.56
CA LEU A 26 20.26 11.03 -1.34
C LEU A 26 20.35 12.56 -1.27
N GLN A 27 19.35 13.24 -1.81
CA GLN A 27 19.19 14.68 -1.69
C GLN A 27 18.36 14.98 -0.44
N VAL A 28 18.94 15.67 0.53
CA VAL A 28 18.30 15.94 1.83
C VAL A 28 18.29 17.44 2.11
N SER A 29 17.17 17.98 2.58
CA SER A 29 17.02 19.40 2.90
C SER A 29 17.96 19.85 4.03
N ASP A 30 18.42 21.10 3.95
CA ASP A 30 19.20 21.75 5.03
C ASP A 30 18.32 22.28 6.17
N GLY A 31 17.00 22.41 5.95
CA GLY A 31 16.07 22.86 6.98
C GLY A 31 15.78 21.74 7.98
N LEU A 32 16.12 21.96 9.26
CA LEU A 32 15.84 21.06 10.37
C LEU A 32 14.51 21.38 11.07
N TRP A 33 14.03 22.61 10.97
CA TRP A 33 12.81 23.06 11.63
C TRP A 33 11.73 23.37 10.59
N ALA A 34 10.50 22.96 10.89
CA ALA A 34 9.34 23.36 10.13
C ALA A 34 9.18 24.90 10.16
N ALA A 35 8.47 25.45 9.17
CA ALA A 35 8.33 26.90 9.01
C ALA A 35 7.70 27.61 10.22
N ASP A 36 6.91 26.90 11.03
CA ASP A 36 6.29 27.39 12.26
C ASP A 36 7.14 27.14 13.52
N VAL A 37 8.31 26.52 13.38
CA VAL A 37 9.26 26.17 14.46
C VAL A 37 8.65 25.24 15.53
N THR A 38 7.54 24.56 15.21
CA THR A 38 6.85 23.65 16.16
C THR A 38 7.29 22.19 16.03
N ALA A 39 8.04 21.87 14.96
CA ALA A 39 8.49 20.53 14.66
C ALA A 39 9.87 20.54 14.02
N LEU A 40 10.62 19.46 14.28
CA LEU A 40 11.76 19.07 13.47
C LEU A 40 11.24 18.49 12.15
N GLU A 41 11.72 18.96 11.00
CA GLU A 41 11.32 18.46 9.68
C GLU A 41 12.56 18.07 8.87
N VAL A 42 12.48 16.99 8.11
CA VAL A 42 13.45 16.64 7.07
C VAL A 42 12.73 16.24 5.79
N ARG A 43 13.25 16.71 4.65
CA ARG A 43 12.78 16.33 3.32
C ARG A 43 13.88 15.58 2.59
N ILE A 44 13.52 14.44 2.02
CA ILE A 44 14.47 13.52 1.39
C ILE A 44 13.94 13.14 0.01
N THR A 45 14.77 13.29 -1.01
CA THR A 45 14.50 12.89 -2.39
C THR A 45 15.62 12.03 -2.94
N SER A 46 15.28 11.19 -3.90
CA SER A 46 16.23 10.45 -4.72
C SER A 46 15.71 10.38 -6.15
N PRO A 47 16.57 10.46 -7.18
CA PRO A 47 16.17 10.22 -8.55
C PRO A 47 15.56 8.83 -8.79
N ALA A 48 15.90 7.86 -7.93
CA ALA A 48 15.39 6.49 -8.00
C ALA A 48 14.01 6.32 -7.32
N TRP A 49 13.53 7.33 -6.59
CA TRP A 49 12.29 7.22 -5.84
C TRP A 49 11.10 7.75 -6.63
N ALA A 50 9.93 7.20 -6.31
CA ALA A 50 8.65 7.63 -6.86
C ALA A 50 8.21 9.04 -6.42
N GLY A 51 8.85 9.60 -5.38
CA GLY A 51 8.42 10.84 -4.75
C GLY A 51 9.37 11.34 -3.68
N GLN A 52 8.91 12.34 -2.94
CA GLN A 52 9.63 12.95 -1.82
C GLN A 52 9.13 12.40 -0.49
N LEU A 53 10.06 12.02 0.38
CA LEU A 53 9.77 11.69 1.77
C LEU A 53 9.88 12.96 2.61
N VAL A 54 8.90 13.20 3.48
CA VAL A 54 8.94 14.25 4.50
C VAL A 54 8.68 13.59 5.84
N VAL A 55 9.54 13.83 6.83
CA VAL A 55 9.34 13.35 8.20
C VAL A 55 9.34 14.55 9.13
N GLN A 56 8.32 14.63 9.97
CA GLN A 56 8.15 15.66 10.99
C GLN A 56 8.10 15.04 12.38
N LEU A 57 8.78 15.64 13.36
CA LEU A 57 8.73 15.25 14.78
C LEU A 57 8.36 16.47 15.64
N TYR A 58 7.35 16.29 16.48
CA TYR A 58 6.83 17.32 17.38
C TYR A 58 7.25 17.03 18.83
N GLY A 59 7.44 18.07 19.64
CA GLY A 59 7.95 17.98 21.02
C GLY A 59 7.13 17.07 21.94
N ALA A 60 5.85 16.85 21.64
CA ALA A 60 5.03 15.89 22.37
C ALA A 60 5.34 14.41 22.04
N GLY A 61 6.37 14.08 21.25
CA GLY A 61 6.67 12.72 20.77
C GLY A 61 5.67 12.21 19.72
N ARG A 62 5.09 13.12 18.93
CA ARG A 62 4.28 12.75 17.75
C ARG A 62 5.15 12.92 16.52
N ALA A 63 5.10 11.98 15.60
CA ALA A 63 5.77 12.11 14.32
C ALA A 63 4.79 11.90 13.18
N HIS A 64 4.96 12.65 12.11
CA HIS A 64 4.24 12.48 10.86
C HIS A 64 5.22 12.11 9.76
N VAL A 65 4.91 11.06 9.02
CA VAL A 65 5.67 10.64 7.84
C VAL A 65 4.78 10.85 6.63
N PHE A 66 5.26 11.61 5.66
CA PHE A 66 4.58 11.85 4.40
C PHE A 66 5.42 11.30 3.26
N LEU A 67 4.78 10.56 2.37
CA LEU A 67 5.33 10.29 1.05
C LEU A 67 4.52 11.08 0.02
N LEU A 68 5.15 12.12 -0.53
CA LEU A 68 4.57 13.00 -1.53
C LEU A 68 4.89 12.44 -2.91
N VAL A 69 3.85 12.06 -3.67
CA VAL A 69 3.97 11.57 -5.05
C VAL A 69 3.09 12.40 -5.97
N LYS A 70 3.30 12.32 -7.29
CA LYS A 70 2.50 13.10 -8.25
C LYS A 70 0.99 12.83 -8.15
N ALA A 71 0.59 11.64 -7.73
CA ALA A 71 -0.81 11.23 -7.59
C ALA A 71 -1.46 11.63 -6.26
N GLY A 72 -0.73 12.21 -5.31
CA GLY A 72 -1.21 12.55 -3.98
C GLY A 72 -0.16 12.33 -2.90
N PHE A 73 -0.60 12.11 -1.67
CA PHE A 73 0.32 11.80 -0.57
C PHE A 73 -0.21 10.68 0.30
N VAL A 74 0.72 9.93 0.89
CA VAL A 74 0.43 8.99 1.97
C VAL A 74 0.93 9.63 3.26
N GLN A 75 0.04 9.81 4.24
CA GLN A 75 0.39 10.30 5.57
C GLN A 75 0.26 9.19 6.59
N GLU A 76 1.26 9.06 7.44
CA GLU A 76 1.23 8.20 8.61
C GLU A 76 1.52 8.99 9.87
N ARG A 77 0.89 8.58 10.96
CA ARG A 77 1.04 9.20 12.27
C ARG A 77 1.63 8.17 13.22
N HIS A 78 2.74 8.55 13.83
CA HIS A 78 3.54 7.70 14.70
C HIS A 78 3.63 8.31 16.09
N ARG A 79 3.67 7.45 17.10
CA ARG A 79 4.04 7.83 18.47
C ARG A 79 5.49 7.43 18.67
N VAL A 80 6.34 8.40 18.98
CA VAL A 80 7.77 8.19 19.19
C VAL A 80 8.05 8.36 20.67
N SER A 81 8.45 7.28 21.34
CA SER A 81 8.63 7.24 22.79
C SER A 81 10.07 7.53 23.23
N SER A 82 11.02 7.52 22.31
CA SER A 82 12.45 7.75 22.59
C SER A 82 13.18 8.24 21.34
N LEU A 83 14.39 8.74 21.54
CA LEU A 83 15.27 9.13 20.44
C LEU A 83 15.76 7.93 19.61
N ASP A 84 15.85 6.73 20.20
CA ASP A 84 16.16 5.51 19.44
C ASP A 84 14.98 5.14 18.54
N ALA A 85 13.75 5.26 19.03
CA ALA A 85 12.55 5.07 18.22
C ALA A 85 12.45 6.11 17.10
N TRP A 86 12.93 7.34 17.33
CA TRP A 86 13.04 8.37 16.29
C TRP A 86 14.01 7.95 15.18
N SER A 87 15.24 7.55 15.53
CA SER A 87 16.24 7.06 14.58
C SER A 87 15.77 5.84 13.80
N ALA A 88 15.08 4.90 14.47
CA ALA A 88 14.48 3.73 13.83
C ALA A 88 13.39 4.14 12.82
N LEU A 89 12.47 5.05 13.20
CA LEU A 89 11.43 5.56 12.31
C LEU A 89 12.01 6.23 11.07
N LEU A 90 13.05 7.05 11.23
CA LEU A 90 13.76 7.69 10.12
C LEU A 90 14.35 6.65 9.14
N THR A 91 15.08 5.68 9.68
CA THR A 91 15.74 4.62 8.90
C THR A 91 14.72 3.79 8.14
N GLU A 92 13.64 3.36 8.82
CA GLU A 92 12.55 2.62 8.21
C GLU A 92 11.84 3.43 7.13
N SER A 93 11.58 4.72 7.38
CA SER A 93 10.90 5.60 6.43
C SER A 93 11.70 5.79 5.14
N VAL A 94 13.02 5.97 5.24
CA VAL A 94 13.92 6.06 4.08
C VAL A 94 13.98 4.73 3.33
N ALA A 95 14.15 3.62 4.05
CA ALA A 95 14.15 2.29 3.46
C ALA A 95 12.80 1.97 2.76
N ARG A 96 11.68 2.48 3.28
CA ARG A 96 10.37 2.34 2.67
C ARG A 96 10.20 3.21 1.44
N ALA A 97 10.61 4.48 1.48
CA ALA A 97 10.52 5.38 0.35
C ALA A 97 11.25 4.83 -0.89
N SER A 98 12.37 4.12 -0.68
CA SER A 98 13.11 3.46 -1.76
C SER A 98 12.42 2.24 -2.37
N ARG A 99 11.43 1.64 -1.69
CA ARG A 99 10.65 0.49 -2.17
C ARG A 99 9.32 0.89 -2.81
N VAL A 100 8.81 2.09 -2.53
CA VAL A 100 7.55 2.54 -3.11
C VAL A 100 7.70 2.69 -4.62
N ARG A 101 6.71 2.16 -5.34
CA ARG A 101 6.59 2.26 -6.80
C ARG A 101 5.29 2.98 -7.14
N LEU A 102 5.31 3.73 -8.25
CA LEU A 102 4.08 4.25 -8.84
C LEU A 102 3.63 3.28 -9.91
N VAL A 103 2.46 2.67 -9.70
CA VAL A 103 1.90 1.68 -10.62
C VAL A 103 0.54 2.13 -11.11
N GLN A 104 0.29 1.94 -12.41
CA GLN A 104 -1.04 2.14 -12.97
C GLN A 104 -1.90 0.95 -12.58
N ALA A 105 -2.85 1.18 -11.68
CA ALA A 105 -3.70 0.13 -11.16
C ALA A 105 -5.18 0.46 -11.33
N ARG A 106 -6.01 -0.56 -11.46
CA ARG A 106 -7.46 -0.41 -11.57
C ARG A 106 -8.15 -1.18 -10.45
N LEU A 107 -9.04 -0.51 -9.72
CA LEU A 107 -9.88 -1.19 -8.74
C LEU A 107 -10.89 -2.08 -9.48
N LEU A 108 -10.88 -3.38 -9.16
CA LEU A 108 -11.79 -4.37 -9.75
C LEU A 108 -13.06 -4.55 -8.92
N THR A 109 -12.91 -4.53 -7.60
CA THR A 109 -13.98 -4.70 -6.61
C THR A 109 -13.50 -4.17 -5.25
N SER A 110 -14.41 -3.63 -4.45
CA SER A 110 -14.20 -3.27 -3.04
C SER A 110 -14.81 -4.29 -2.06
N THR A 111 -15.32 -5.42 -2.58
CA THR A 111 -15.99 -6.48 -1.81
C THR A 111 -15.18 -7.77 -1.75
N CYS A 112 -13.87 -7.70 -2.03
CA CYS A 112 -13.01 -8.88 -2.16
C CYS A 112 -12.69 -9.52 -0.80
N THR A 113 -13.12 -10.77 -0.60
CA THR A 113 -12.76 -11.60 0.55
C THR A 113 -11.87 -12.78 0.13
N THR A 114 -11.17 -13.38 1.10
CA THR A 114 -10.31 -14.56 0.85
C THR A 114 -11.01 -15.89 1.16
N GLY A 115 -12.27 -15.86 1.61
CA GLY A 115 -13.07 -17.03 1.93
C GLY A 115 -14.42 -16.65 2.54
N TRP A 116 -15.33 -17.61 2.64
CA TRP A 116 -16.68 -17.40 3.21
C TRP A 116 -16.66 -17.06 4.70
N LEU A 117 -15.64 -17.51 5.44
CA LEU A 117 -15.44 -17.18 6.84
C LEU A 117 -14.67 -15.86 7.05
N ASP A 118 -14.14 -15.27 5.98
CA ASP A 118 -13.49 -13.95 6.02
C ASP A 118 -14.57 -12.89 5.77
N TRP A 119 -15.21 -12.45 6.85
CA TRP A 119 -16.24 -11.41 6.81
C TRP A 119 -15.65 -10.03 6.47
N ILE A 120 -14.32 -9.88 6.44
CA ILE A 120 -13.66 -8.60 6.24
C ILE A 120 -13.30 -8.44 4.76
N HIS A 121 -14.01 -7.49 4.15
CA HIS A 121 -13.89 -7.18 2.75
C HIS A 121 -12.58 -6.44 2.50
N GLY A 122 -12.21 -6.40 1.24
CA GLY A 122 -10.99 -5.80 0.77
C GLY A 122 -11.16 -5.27 -0.63
N GLU A 123 -10.21 -4.44 -1.02
CA GLU A 123 -10.08 -4.01 -2.39
C GLU A 123 -9.25 -5.03 -3.17
N LEU A 124 -9.73 -5.39 -4.36
CA LEU A 124 -8.93 -6.11 -5.33
C LEU A 124 -8.54 -5.16 -6.46
N TRP A 125 -7.25 -5.02 -6.65
CA TRP A 125 -6.64 -4.15 -7.63
C TRP A 125 -5.98 -4.97 -8.72
N LEU A 126 -6.20 -4.53 -9.96
CA LEU A 126 -5.49 -4.98 -11.12
C LEU A 126 -4.24 -4.12 -11.34
N LEU A 127 -3.07 -4.73 -11.23
CA LEU A 127 -1.78 -4.12 -11.55
C LEU A 127 -1.33 -4.56 -12.95
N PRO A 128 -0.31 -3.93 -13.55
CA PRO A 128 0.22 -4.35 -14.84
C PRO A 128 0.74 -5.80 -14.80
N GLU A 129 1.46 -6.15 -13.74
CA GLU A 129 2.16 -7.44 -13.55
C GLU A 129 1.43 -8.44 -12.64
N GLY A 130 0.30 -8.09 -12.03
CA GLY A 130 -0.41 -9.00 -11.14
C GLY A 130 -1.71 -8.48 -10.55
N LEU A 131 -2.16 -9.16 -9.50
CA LEU A 131 -3.30 -8.75 -8.67
C LEU A 131 -2.82 -8.38 -7.28
N LEU A 132 -3.38 -7.32 -6.72
CA LEU A 132 -3.13 -6.91 -5.34
C LEU A 132 -4.45 -6.88 -4.58
N ARG A 133 -4.53 -7.66 -3.50
CA ARG A 133 -5.63 -7.57 -2.54
C ARG A 133 -5.16 -6.82 -1.31
N ILE A 134 -5.91 -5.79 -0.94
CA ILE A 134 -5.71 -4.99 0.27
C ILE A 134 -6.95 -5.16 1.15
N ARG A 135 -6.77 -5.64 2.39
CA ARG A 135 -7.82 -5.71 3.41
C ARG A 135 -8.32 -4.31 3.70
N SER A 136 -9.63 -4.13 3.73
CA SER A 136 -10.23 -2.90 4.23
C SER A 136 -10.24 -2.90 5.77
N GLY A 137 -10.30 -1.72 6.38
CA GLY A 137 -10.63 -1.64 7.81
C GLY A 137 -12.04 -2.16 8.10
N PHE A 138 -12.32 -2.57 9.35
CA PHE A 138 -13.63 -3.09 9.75
C PHE A 138 -14.78 -2.12 9.46
N MET A 139 -14.57 -0.81 9.67
CA MET A 139 -15.58 0.22 9.37
C MET A 139 -15.85 0.40 7.87
N THR A 140 -14.82 0.27 7.02
CA THR A 140 -14.96 0.30 5.56
C THR A 140 -15.66 -0.96 5.03
N THR A 141 -15.48 -2.11 5.71
CA THR A 141 -16.20 -3.35 5.41
C THR A 141 -17.70 -3.19 5.58
N VAL A 142 -18.15 -2.59 6.70
CA VAL A 142 -19.57 -2.34 6.98
C VAL A 142 -20.16 -1.41 5.93
N ALA A 143 -19.48 -0.33 5.56
CA ALA A 143 -19.94 0.58 4.50
C ALA A 143 -20.13 -0.14 3.15
N ASN A 144 -19.19 -1.02 2.77
CA ASN A 144 -19.24 -1.76 1.51
C ASN A 144 -20.31 -2.86 1.49
N SER A 145 -20.68 -3.43 2.64
CA SER A 145 -21.73 -4.47 2.74
C SER A 145 -23.15 -3.94 2.53
N TYR A 146 -23.40 -2.65 2.80
CA TYR A 146 -24.73 -2.01 2.64
C TYR A 146 -24.89 -1.21 1.34
N SER A 147 -23.80 -0.91 0.63
CA SER A 147 -23.85 -0.14 -0.63
C SER A 147 -24.04 -1.05 -1.85
N SER A 148 -25.24 -1.60 -2.02
CA SER A 148 -25.68 -2.43 -3.16
C SER A 148 -25.83 -1.66 -4.50
N GLY A 149 -25.07 -0.57 -4.70
CA GLY A 149 -25.15 0.25 -5.92
C GLY A 149 -24.06 1.30 -6.14
N SER A 150 -22.99 1.30 -5.32
CA SER A 150 -21.91 2.30 -5.41
C SER A 150 -20.52 1.66 -5.50
N GLY A 151 -20.45 0.39 -5.93
CA GLY A 151 -19.18 -0.29 -6.16
C GLY A 151 -18.49 0.18 -7.45
N PRO A 152 -17.21 -0.18 -7.61
CA PRO A 152 -16.44 0.20 -8.78
C PRO A 152 -17.14 -0.25 -10.07
N THR A 153 -17.09 0.59 -11.09
CA THR A 153 -17.75 0.31 -12.37
C THR A 153 -16.79 -0.27 -13.39
N ALA A 154 -17.38 -0.97 -14.36
CA ALA A 154 -16.75 -1.39 -15.60
C ALA A 154 -16.03 -0.27 -16.39
N ARG A 155 -16.29 1.01 -16.07
CA ARG A 155 -15.71 2.18 -16.73
C ARG A 155 -14.65 2.90 -15.89
N ASP A 156 -14.45 2.47 -14.65
CA ASP A 156 -13.48 3.11 -13.77
C ASP A 156 -12.08 3.00 -14.38
N PRO A 157 -11.36 4.13 -14.51
CA PRO A 157 -10.08 4.16 -15.21
C PRO A 157 -8.98 3.51 -14.38
N TYR A 158 -7.87 3.19 -15.05
CA TYR A 158 -6.61 3.00 -14.35
C TYR A 158 -6.22 4.31 -13.67
N ARG A 159 -5.78 4.20 -12.41
CA ARG A 159 -5.25 5.31 -11.63
C ARG A 159 -3.84 4.97 -11.16
N LEU A 160 -2.99 5.99 -11.13
CA LEU A 160 -1.65 5.86 -10.59
C LEU A 160 -1.73 5.75 -9.06
N ILE A 161 -1.25 4.64 -8.50
CA ILE A 161 -1.19 4.43 -7.04
C ILE A 161 0.25 4.30 -6.57
N ALA A 162 0.51 4.78 -5.35
CA ALA A 162 1.73 4.43 -4.63
C ALA A 162 1.59 3.02 -4.06
N HIS A 163 2.55 2.15 -4.38
CA HIS A 163 2.53 0.74 -4.06
C HIS A 163 3.85 0.36 -3.38
N ASP A 164 3.78 -0.06 -2.11
CA ASP A 164 4.87 -0.77 -1.43
C ASP A 164 4.38 -2.19 -1.10
N PRO A 165 4.71 -3.19 -1.94
CA PRO A 165 4.22 -4.53 -1.76
C PRO A 165 4.65 -5.16 -0.42
N ALA A 166 5.85 -4.85 0.09
CA ALA A 166 6.33 -5.41 1.33
C ALA A 166 5.48 -4.96 2.53
N THR A 167 5.21 -3.65 2.62
CA THR A 167 4.35 -3.09 3.68
C THR A 167 2.93 -3.61 3.57
N VAL A 168 2.37 -3.68 2.36
CA VAL A 168 1.01 -4.21 2.16
C VAL A 168 0.90 -5.66 2.62
N LEU A 169 1.85 -6.52 2.25
CA LEU A 169 1.85 -7.93 2.66
C LEU A 169 2.05 -8.12 4.17
N ALA A 170 2.94 -7.34 4.77
CA ALA A 170 3.20 -7.39 6.22
C ALA A 170 2.00 -6.91 7.05
N ALA A 171 1.18 -5.99 6.52
CA ALA A 171 0.06 -5.41 7.25
C ALA A 171 -1.03 -6.43 7.65
N HIS A 172 -1.24 -7.48 6.85
CA HIS A 172 -2.16 -8.56 7.23
C HIS A 172 -1.95 -9.83 6.39
N PRO A 173 -2.04 -11.05 6.97
CA PRO A 173 -1.91 -12.32 6.22
C PRO A 173 -2.97 -12.57 5.13
N THR A 174 -4.04 -11.76 5.10
CA THR A 174 -5.09 -11.86 4.06
C THR A 174 -4.80 -10.92 2.89
N ASN A 175 -3.87 -9.99 3.02
CA ASN A 175 -3.36 -9.24 1.87
C ASN A 175 -2.59 -10.19 0.96
N LYS A 176 -2.72 -9.99 -0.34
CA LYS A 176 -2.13 -10.88 -1.35
C LYS A 176 -1.56 -10.04 -2.47
N LEU A 177 -0.36 -10.41 -2.92
CA LEU A 177 0.17 -10.03 -4.23
C LEU A 177 0.25 -11.32 -5.03
N ILE A 178 -0.41 -11.36 -6.18
CA ILE A 178 -0.49 -12.54 -7.04
C ILE A 178 0.09 -12.17 -8.41
N PRO A 179 1.39 -12.43 -8.64
CA PRO A 179 2.05 -12.10 -9.91
C PRO A 179 1.50 -12.95 -11.06
N PHE A 180 1.25 -12.35 -12.22
CA PHE A 180 0.74 -13.08 -13.39
C PHE A 180 1.75 -14.10 -13.92
N ALA A 181 3.05 -13.76 -13.87
CA ALA A 181 4.13 -14.62 -14.36
C ALA A 181 4.22 -15.95 -13.59
N GLU A 182 3.77 -15.96 -12.34
CA GLU A 182 3.85 -17.12 -11.45
C GLU A 182 2.51 -17.88 -11.37
N MET A 183 1.47 -17.44 -12.09
CA MET A 183 0.22 -18.19 -12.16
C MET A 183 0.42 -19.43 -13.03
N ALA A 184 0.28 -20.62 -12.45
CA ALA A 184 0.28 -21.88 -13.18
C ALA A 184 -1.08 -22.11 -13.86
N THR A 185 -2.17 -22.02 -13.09
CA THR A 185 -3.55 -22.12 -13.57
C THR A 185 -4.47 -21.16 -12.83
N ALA A 186 -5.59 -20.81 -13.46
CA ALA A 186 -6.62 -19.99 -12.85
C ALA A 186 -8.02 -20.51 -13.19
N ARG A 187 -8.96 -20.33 -12.27
CA ARG A 187 -10.38 -20.62 -12.46
C ARG A 187 -11.22 -19.41 -12.07
N LEU A 188 -11.97 -18.87 -13.03
CA LEU A 188 -12.90 -17.75 -12.82
C LEU A 188 -14.34 -18.24 -12.75
N HIS A 189 -14.88 -18.35 -11.55
CA HIS A 189 -16.26 -18.77 -11.35
C HIS A 189 -17.23 -17.58 -11.26
N GLY A 190 -18.46 -17.79 -11.76
CA GLY A 190 -19.57 -16.85 -11.61
C GLY A 190 -20.74 -17.52 -10.91
N GLY A 191 -21.21 -16.93 -9.82
CA GLY A 191 -22.40 -17.38 -9.09
C GLY A 191 -23.46 -16.28 -9.01
N VAL A 192 -24.63 -16.63 -8.47
CA VAL A 192 -25.79 -15.73 -8.36
C VAL A 192 -25.50 -14.55 -7.44
N THR A 193 -24.93 -14.81 -6.27
CA THR A 193 -24.59 -13.79 -5.26
C THR A 193 -23.11 -13.44 -5.22
N THR A 194 -22.26 -14.40 -5.59
CA THR A 194 -20.81 -14.29 -5.42
C THR A 194 -20.11 -14.82 -6.66
N SER A 195 -19.12 -14.08 -7.16
CA SER A 195 -18.15 -14.53 -8.16
C SER A 195 -16.77 -14.68 -7.52
N GLY A 196 -15.82 -15.27 -8.22
CA GLY A 196 -14.47 -15.38 -7.68
C GLY A 196 -13.44 -15.95 -8.60
N LEU A 197 -12.21 -15.97 -8.08
CA LEU A 197 -11.00 -16.43 -8.73
C LEU A 197 -10.27 -17.38 -7.79
N GLU A 198 -9.97 -18.57 -8.32
CA GLU A 198 -9.01 -19.49 -7.71
C GLU A 198 -7.75 -19.51 -8.58
N VAL A 199 -6.59 -19.38 -7.96
CA VAL A 199 -5.29 -19.39 -8.64
C VAL A 199 -4.42 -20.46 -8.00
N VAL A 200 -3.76 -21.25 -8.84
CA VAL A 200 -2.64 -22.10 -8.44
C VAL A 200 -1.37 -21.51 -9.01
N MET A 201 -0.41 -21.25 -8.13
CA MET A 201 0.90 -20.69 -8.46
C MET A 201 1.86 -21.79 -8.92
N THR A 202 2.97 -21.42 -9.57
CA THR A 202 4.00 -22.38 -10.05
C THR A 202 4.71 -23.13 -8.92
N ASP A 203 4.76 -22.55 -7.71
CA ASP A 203 5.27 -23.19 -6.50
C ASP A 203 4.24 -24.11 -5.81
N GLY A 204 3.01 -24.22 -6.36
CA GLY A 204 1.91 -24.98 -5.80
C GLY A 204 1.04 -24.22 -4.79
N THR A 205 1.41 -23.00 -4.42
CA THR A 205 0.60 -22.12 -3.54
C THR A 205 -0.77 -21.84 -4.16
N ARG A 206 -1.82 -21.77 -3.34
CA ARG A 206 -3.19 -21.52 -3.80
C ARG A 206 -3.75 -20.24 -3.23
N HIS A 207 -4.43 -19.47 -4.08
CA HIS A 207 -5.16 -18.28 -3.69
C HIS A 207 -6.63 -18.38 -4.07
N LYS A 208 -7.50 -17.97 -3.16
CA LYS A 208 -8.93 -17.84 -3.40
C LYS A 208 -9.35 -16.41 -3.11
N LEU A 209 -10.06 -15.81 -4.07
CA LEU A 209 -10.61 -14.47 -3.99
C LEU A 209 -12.09 -14.54 -4.36
N LEU A 210 -12.96 -13.96 -3.54
CA LEU A 210 -14.41 -13.93 -3.72
C LEU A 210 -14.90 -12.49 -3.69
N TRP A 211 -15.92 -12.15 -4.47
CA TRP A 211 -16.52 -10.83 -4.49
C TRP A 211 -17.99 -10.89 -4.91
N ALA A 212 -18.72 -9.80 -4.71
CA ALA A 212 -20.14 -9.75 -5.06
C ALA A 212 -20.36 -9.94 -6.58
N SER A 213 -21.34 -10.74 -6.97
CA SER A 213 -21.56 -11.11 -8.39
C SER A 213 -21.88 -9.92 -9.30
N TRP A 214 -22.39 -8.82 -8.74
CA TRP A 214 -22.71 -7.59 -9.45
C TRP A 214 -21.48 -6.71 -9.74
N ASP A 215 -20.33 -6.96 -9.09
CA ASP A 215 -19.08 -6.24 -9.37
C ASP A 215 -18.53 -6.57 -10.77
N PRO A 216 -17.86 -5.61 -11.44
CA PRO A 216 -17.31 -5.80 -12.78
C PRO A 216 -16.10 -6.74 -12.82
N ALA A 217 -15.54 -7.10 -11.65
CA ALA A 217 -14.29 -7.84 -11.50
C ALA A 217 -14.22 -9.10 -12.36
N ARG A 218 -15.27 -9.93 -12.41
CA ARG A 218 -15.25 -11.18 -13.21
C ARG A 218 -15.03 -10.92 -14.70
N ARG A 219 -15.73 -9.92 -15.25
CA ARG A 219 -15.61 -9.59 -16.68
C ARG A 219 -14.22 -9.03 -16.98
N LEU A 220 -13.77 -8.07 -16.17
CA LEU A 220 -12.46 -7.42 -16.34
C LEU A 220 -11.30 -8.40 -16.17
N LEU A 221 -11.38 -9.31 -15.20
CA LEU A 221 -10.37 -10.35 -14.99
C LEU A 221 -10.33 -11.33 -16.15
N ARG A 222 -11.47 -11.74 -16.70
CA ARG A 222 -11.50 -12.60 -17.89
C ARG A 222 -10.83 -11.93 -19.09
N GLU A 223 -11.15 -10.66 -19.35
CA GLU A 223 -10.53 -9.88 -20.43
C GLU A 223 -9.01 -9.78 -20.26
N ARG A 224 -8.53 -9.63 -19.02
CA ARG A 224 -7.10 -9.53 -18.74
C ARG A 224 -6.36 -10.88 -18.73
N LEU A 225 -6.95 -11.91 -18.13
CA LEU A 225 -6.28 -13.18 -17.89
C LEU A 225 -6.34 -14.11 -19.11
N LEU A 226 -7.36 -14.02 -19.96
CA LEU A 226 -7.49 -14.90 -21.12
C LEU A 226 -6.29 -14.79 -22.07
N PRO A 227 -5.80 -13.58 -22.46
CA PRO A 227 -4.59 -13.46 -23.27
C PRO A 227 -3.31 -13.96 -22.59
N LEU A 228 -3.25 -13.94 -21.25
CA LEU A 228 -2.06 -14.31 -20.48
C LEU A 228 -1.97 -15.83 -20.22
N LEU A 229 -3.10 -16.47 -19.99
CA LEU A 229 -3.17 -17.86 -19.54
C LEU A 229 -3.66 -18.82 -20.63
N GLY A 230 -4.44 -18.35 -21.60
CA GLY A 230 -5.02 -19.18 -22.65
C GLY A 230 -5.79 -20.37 -22.05
N ALA A 231 -5.42 -21.59 -22.46
CA ALA A 231 -6.02 -22.83 -21.97
C ALA A 231 -5.83 -23.08 -20.45
N ARG A 232 -4.92 -22.36 -19.79
CA ARG A 232 -4.69 -22.46 -18.33
C ARG A 232 -5.72 -21.67 -17.51
N LEU A 233 -6.61 -20.92 -18.16
CA LEU A 233 -7.76 -20.26 -17.57
C LEU A 233 -9.03 -21.08 -17.80
N THR A 234 -9.72 -21.42 -16.72
CA THR A 234 -11.00 -22.15 -16.74
C THR A 234 -12.14 -21.30 -16.14
N HIS A 235 -13.39 -21.74 -16.34
CA HIS A 235 -14.61 -21.05 -15.90
C HIS A 235 -15.46 -21.92 -14.95
#